data_AF-A0A662AVA9-F1
#
_entry.id   AF-A0A662AVA9-F1
#
_cell.length_a   1.000
_cell.length_b   1.000
_cell.length_c   1.000
_cell.angle_alpha   90.00
_cell.angle_beta   90.00
_cell.angle_gamma   90.00
#
_symmetry.space_group_name_H-M   'P 1'
#
loop_
_entity.id
_entity.type
_entity.pdbx_description
1 polymer ?
#
loop_
_entity_poly.entity_id
_entity_poly.type
_entity_poly.pdbx_seq_one_letter_code
_entity_poly.pdbx_strand_id
1 'polypeptide(L)'
;MKNYIEKLVRKASQSNCQSRIAAIGFNKKGDCVAIGYNKKRFLRKGGGVHAEIEIFKVARKRGVVKILICRIGKGKELRPIEPCSNCKKIALKLNIKIETILS
;
A
#
# COMPACT_ATOMS: atom_id res chain seq x y z
N MET A 1 -15.00 -6.18 -7.52
CA MET A 1 -13.88 -6.43 -6.56
C MET A 1 -12.66 -7.11 -7.19
N LYS A 2 -12.78 -8.15 -8.04
CA LYS A 2 -11.63 -8.87 -8.65
C LYS A 2 -10.60 -7.96 -9.36
N ASN A 3 -11.06 -6.92 -10.06
CA ASN A 3 -10.19 -6.04 -10.87
C ASN A 3 -9.18 -5.19 -10.06
N TYR A 4 -9.42 -4.93 -8.77
CA TYR A 4 -8.49 -4.13 -7.94
C TYR A 4 -7.36 -4.96 -7.35
N ILE A 5 -7.66 -6.21 -6.99
CA ILE A 5 -6.66 -7.15 -6.47
C ILE A 5 -5.63 -7.43 -7.56
N GLU A 6 -6.06 -7.70 -8.79
CA GLU A 6 -5.15 -7.90 -9.93
C GLU A 6 -4.26 -6.68 -10.20
N LYS A 7 -4.83 -5.47 -10.12
CA LYS A 7 -4.05 -4.21 -10.25
C LYS A 7 -3.01 -4.07 -9.15
N LEU A 8 -3.39 -4.33 -7.90
CA LEU A 8 -2.50 -4.36 -6.74
C LEU A 8 -1.38 -5.40 -6.92
N VAL A 9 -1.72 -6.60 -7.40
CA VAL A 9 -0.78 -7.69 -7.63
C VAL A 9 0.23 -7.34 -8.71
N ARG A 10 -0.25 -6.83 -9.84
CA ARG A 10 0.60 -6.30 -10.92
C ARG A 10 1.53 -5.20 -10.42
N LYS A 11 1.04 -4.30 -9.56
CA LYS A 11 1.85 -3.20 -9.01
C LYS A 11 2.86 -3.65 -7.97
N ALA A 12 2.49 -4.58 -7.07
CA ALA A 12 3.44 -5.16 -6.12
C ALA A 12 4.55 -5.93 -6.85
N SER A 13 4.24 -6.58 -7.97
CA SER A 13 5.24 -7.28 -8.79
C SER A 13 6.30 -6.34 -9.40
N GLN A 14 6.05 -5.03 -9.49
CA GLN A 14 7.05 -4.04 -9.92
C GLN A 14 8.09 -3.74 -8.82
N SER A 15 7.87 -4.22 -7.59
CA SER A 15 8.81 -4.02 -6.49
C SER A 15 9.97 -5.00 -6.55
N ASN A 16 11.20 -4.46 -6.52
CA ASN A 16 12.45 -5.21 -6.37
C ASN A 16 12.78 -5.56 -4.90
N CYS A 17 11.84 -5.30 -3.97
CA CYS A 17 11.97 -5.68 -2.56
C CYS A 17 11.78 -7.19 -2.35
N GLN A 18 12.41 -7.76 -1.31
CA GLN A 18 12.16 -9.15 -0.91
C GLN A 18 10.69 -9.36 -0.51
N SER A 19 10.12 -8.38 0.21
CA SER A 19 8.69 -8.28 0.47
C SER A 19 8.09 -7.31 -0.53
N ARG A 20 7.33 -7.81 -1.51
CA ARG A 20 6.61 -6.98 -2.48
C ARG A 20 5.30 -6.52 -1.88
N ILE A 21 5.14 -5.23 -1.68
CA ILE A 21 3.97 -4.64 -1.00
C ILE A 21 3.37 -3.59 -1.91
N ALA A 22 2.06 -3.63 -2.09
CA ALA A 22 1.32 -2.57 -2.75
C ALA A 22 0.18 -2.07 -1.86
N ALA A 23 -0.18 -0.81 -2.10
CA ALA A 23 -1.25 -0.11 -1.41
C ALA A 23 -2.15 0.58 -2.44
N ILE A 24 -3.44 0.59 -2.20
CA ILE A 24 -4.44 1.31 -3.00
C ILE A 24 -5.24 2.21 -2.06
N GLY A 25 -5.48 3.45 -2.47
CA GLY A 25 -6.25 4.43 -1.74
C GLY A 25 -7.62 4.64 -2.38
N PHE A 26 -8.67 4.60 -1.58
CA PHE A 26 -10.05 4.83 -1.96
C PHE A 26 -10.57 6.15 -1.38
N ASN A 27 -11.36 6.87 -2.17
CA ASN A 27 -12.08 8.06 -1.72
C ASN A 27 -13.38 7.68 -0.98
N LYS A 28 -14.13 8.68 -0.48
CA LYS A 28 -15.44 8.48 0.17
C LYS A 28 -16.50 7.82 -0.71
N LYS A 29 -16.36 7.93 -2.04
CA LYS A 29 -17.26 7.33 -3.04
C LYS A 29 -16.92 5.87 -3.35
N GLY A 30 -15.79 5.35 -2.83
CA GLY A 30 -15.30 4.01 -3.12
C GLY A 30 -14.46 3.91 -4.39
N ASP A 31 -14.12 5.02 -5.04
CA ASP A 31 -13.25 5.02 -6.22
C ASP A 31 -11.78 4.84 -5.82
N CYS A 32 -11.06 4.05 -6.61
CA CYS A 32 -9.61 3.97 -6.53
C CYS A 32 -8.99 5.28 -7.04
N VAL A 33 -8.47 6.09 -6.12
CA VAL A 33 -7.85 7.37 -6.44
C VAL A 33 -6.34 7.34 -6.32
N ALA A 34 -5.71 6.32 -5.74
CA ALA A 34 -4.26 6.25 -5.62
C ALA A 34 -3.76 4.81 -5.59
N ILE A 35 -2.59 4.52 -6.17
CA ILE A 35 -1.93 3.22 -6.06
C ILE A 35 -0.43 3.47 -5.82
N GLY A 36 0.13 2.78 -4.83
CA GLY A 36 1.52 2.86 -4.44
C GLY A 36 2.12 1.46 -4.24
N TYR A 37 3.44 1.35 -4.31
CA TYR A 37 4.15 0.12 -4.00
C TYR A 37 5.46 0.45 -3.29
N ASN A 38 5.96 -0.50 -2.50
CA ASN A 38 7.18 -0.29 -1.76
C ASN A 38 8.40 -0.32 -2.69
N LYS A 39 9.33 0.61 -2.48
CA LYS A 39 10.55 0.72 -3.28
C LYS A 39 11.77 0.55 -2.38
N LYS A 40 12.73 -0.26 -2.83
CA LYS A 40 14.08 -0.26 -2.25
C LYS A 40 14.69 1.12 -2.52
N ARG A 41 15.08 1.82 -1.47
CA ARG A 41 15.97 2.98 -1.62
C ARG A 41 17.40 2.44 -1.67
N PHE A 42 18.25 3.01 -2.52
CA PHE A 42 19.61 2.52 -2.80
C PHE A 42 20.42 2.19 -1.53
N LEU A 43 21.26 1.15 -1.68
CA LEU A 43 22.01 0.31 -0.73
C LEU A 43 22.61 0.90 0.57
N ARG A 44 22.57 2.22 0.84
CA ARG A 44 23.42 2.86 1.88
C ARG A 44 22.72 3.69 2.96
N LYS A 45 21.39 3.86 2.95
CA LYS A 45 20.68 4.53 4.06
C LYS A 45 19.43 3.74 4.43
N GLY A 46 19.40 3.20 5.64
CA GLY A 46 18.37 2.28 6.17
C GLY A 46 16.94 2.86 6.20
N GLY A 47 16.33 3.02 5.03
CA GLY A 47 14.99 3.59 4.88
C GLY A 47 14.35 3.16 3.57
N GLY A 48 13.75 1.96 3.54
CA GLY A 48 12.86 1.56 2.46
C GLY A 48 11.64 2.47 2.40
N VAL A 49 11.15 2.80 1.20
CA VAL A 49 9.90 3.56 1.07
C VAL A 49 8.74 2.58 1.16
N HIS A 50 7.92 2.74 2.18
CA HIS A 50 6.70 1.96 2.39
C HIS A 50 5.65 2.31 1.34
N ALA A 51 4.84 1.33 0.94
CA ALA A 51 3.78 1.53 -0.03
C ALA A 51 2.72 2.54 0.45
N GLU A 52 2.45 2.58 1.76
CA GLU A 52 1.46 3.46 2.37
C GLU A 52 1.85 4.95 2.26
N ILE A 53 3.16 5.25 2.28
CA ILE A 53 3.67 6.63 2.20
C ILE A 53 3.29 7.30 0.89
N GLU A 54 3.36 6.56 -0.22
CA GLU A 54 2.97 7.09 -1.54
C GLU A 54 1.47 7.45 -1.56
N ILE A 55 0.64 6.70 -0.84
CA ILE A 55 -0.78 7.01 -0.70
C ILE A 55 -0.98 8.23 0.20
N PHE A 56 -0.31 8.32 1.34
CA PHE A 56 -0.43 9.46 2.26
C PHE A 56 -0.08 10.80 1.60
N LYS A 57 0.94 10.83 0.73
CA LYS A 57 1.31 12.03 -0.04
C LYS A 57 0.16 12.58 -0.88
N VAL A 58 -0.61 11.70 -1.51
CA VAL A 58 -1.73 12.08 -2.37
C VAL A 58 -3.08 12.05 -1.65
N ALA A 59 -3.12 11.54 -0.41
CA ALA A 59 -4.35 11.29 0.34
C ALA A 59 -5.16 12.57 0.56
N ARG A 60 -4.52 13.66 1.01
CA ARG A 60 -5.19 14.96 1.18
C ARG A 60 -5.72 15.52 -0.15
N LYS A 61 -4.91 15.48 -1.21
CA LYS A 61 -5.27 16.03 -2.52
C LYS A 61 -6.42 15.24 -3.18
N ARG A 62 -6.48 13.94 -2.96
CA ARG A 62 -7.46 13.03 -3.60
C ARG A 62 -8.60 12.58 -2.68
N GLY A 63 -8.64 13.07 -1.44
CA GLY A 63 -9.68 12.74 -0.46
C GLY A 63 -9.72 11.27 -0.08
N VAL A 64 -8.56 10.63 0.12
CA VAL A 64 -8.48 9.21 0.51
C VAL A 64 -8.98 9.03 1.94
N VAL A 65 -9.88 8.07 2.14
CA VAL A 65 -10.43 7.71 3.47
C VAL A 65 -10.15 6.26 3.84
N LYS A 66 -9.83 5.43 2.86
CA LYS A 66 -9.58 4.01 3.05
C LYS A 66 -8.38 3.57 2.22
N ILE A 67 -7.48 2.78 2.81
CA ILE A 67 -6.32 2.21 2.16
C ILE A 67 -6.44 0.70 2.26
N LEU A 68 -6.18 0.01 1.16
CA LEU A 68 -6.07 -1.45 1.16
C LEU A 68 -4.64 -1.82 0.80
N ILE A 69 -4.00 -2.65 1.61
CA ILE A 69 -2.63 -3.11 1.40
C ILE A 69 -2.59 -4.61 1.15
N CYS A 70 -1.65 -5.03 0.30
CA CYS A 70 -1.35 -6.44 0.10
C CYS A 70 0.16 -6.67 0.06
N ARG A 71 0.55 -7.86 0.51
CA ARG A 71 1.91 -8.36 0.37
C ARG A 71 1.90 -9.59 -0.51
N ILE A 72 2.89 -9.66 -1.40
CA ILE A 72 3.05 -10.73 -2.38
C ILE A 72 4.40 -11.39 -2.18
N GLY A 73 4.37 -12.71 -2.04
CA GLY A 73 5.56 -13.56 -1.97
C GLY A 73 6.24 -13.74 -3.33
N LYS A 74 7.39 -14.44 -3.34
CA LYS A 74 8.08 -14.80 -4.60
C LYS A 74 7.18 -15.64 -5.54
N GLY A 75 6.27 -16.44 -4.99
CA GLY A 75 5.31 -17.29 -5.72
C GLY A 75 3.97 -16.63 -6.09
N LYS A 76 3.85 -15.29 -6.06
CA LYS A 76 2.57 -14.56 -6.21
C LYS A 76 1.52 -14.84 -5.11
N GLU A 77 1.90 -15.58 -4.09
CA GLU A 77 1.04 -15.86 -2.94
C GLU A 77 0.77 -14.58 -2.15
N LEU A 78 -0.50 -14.36 -1.80
CA LEU A 78 -0.90 -13.30 -0.88
C LEU A 78 -0.49 -13.71 0.52
N ARG A 79 0.19 -12.80 1.23
CA ARG A 79 0.54 -13.01 2.64
C ARG A 79 -0.07 -11.92 3.50
N PRO A 80 -0.47 -12.25 4.74
CA PRO A 80 -0.87 -11.25 5.71
C PRO A 80 0.27 -10.24 5.87
N ILE A 81 -0.12 -8.97 5.93
CA ILE A 81 0.77 -7.87 6.22
C ILE A 81 0.07 -6.98 7.22
N GLU A 82 0.83 -6.45 8.17
CA GLU A 82 0.37 -5.35 8.99
C GLU A 82 1.11 -4.06 8.62
N PRO A 83 0.41 -2.92 8.63
CA PRO A 83 1.05 -1.63 8.47
C PRO A 83 1.99 -1.37 9.64
N CYS A 84 3.15 -0.75 9.39
CA CYS A 84 4.10 -0.45 10.46
C CYS A 84 3.54 0.60 11.43
N SER A 85 4.08 0.65 12.66
CA SER A 85 3.61 1.56 13.71
C SER A 85 3.59 3.03 13.28
N ASN A 86 4.53 3.45 12.42
CA ASN A 86 4.55 4.81 11.89
C ASN A 86 3.43 5.06 10.87
N CYS A 87 3.17 4.11 9.96
CA CYS A 87 2.07 4.22 9.00
C CYS A 87 0.70 4.15 9.71
N LYS A 88 0.56 3.34 10.77
CA LYS A 88 -0.62 3.36 11.65
C LYS A 88 -0.83 4.76 12.26
N LYS A 89 0.22 5.39 12.80
CA LYS A 89 0.14 6.76 13.35
C LYS A 89 -0.28 7.80 12.29
N ILE A 90 0.30 7.75 11.10
CA ILE A 90 -0.03 8.70 10.01
C ILE A 90 -1.48 8.49 9.55
N ALA A 91 -1.91 7.25 9.38
CA ALA A 91 -3.28 6.94 9.01
C ALA A 91 -4.29 7.45 10.04
N LEU A 92 -3.99 7.30 11.33
CA LEU A 92 -4.83 7.79 12.41
C LEU A 92 -4.92 9.32 12.41
N LYS A 93 -3.80 10.02 12.20
CA LYS A 93 -3.77 11.49 12.04
C LYS A 93 -4.57 11.98 10.84
N LEU A 94 -4.61 11.20 9.76
CA LEU A 94 -5.35 11.53 8.53
C LEU A 94 -6.78 11.00 8.52
N ASN A 95 -7.22 10.31 9.59
CA ASN A 95 -8.52 9.63 9.68
C ASN A 95 -8.75 8.61 8.53
N ILE A 96 -7.70 7.88 8.17
CA ILE A 96 -7.71 6.89 7.09
C ILE A 96 -7.76 5.47 7.69
N LYS A 97 -8.68 4.64 7.21
CA LYS A 97 -8.74 3.21 7.58
C LYS A 97 -7.79 2.39 6.71
N ILE A 98 -6.87 1.63 7.30
CA ILE A 98 -6.03 0.67 6.57
C ILE A 98 -6.62 -0.73 6.73
N GLU A 99 -6.93 -1.37 5.62
CA GLU A 99 -7.33 -2.78 5.54
C GLU A 99 -6.27 -3.59 4.81
N THR A 100 -6.18 -4.86 5.15
CA THR A 100 -5.21 -5.80 4.57
C THR A 100 -5.97 -6.86 3.80
N ILE A 101 -5.50 -7.17 2.59
CA ILE A 101 -6.04 -8.33 1.86
C ILE A 101 -5.49 -9.58 2.53
N LEU A 102 -6.36 -10.29 3.24
CA LEU A 102 -6.17 -11.66 3.67
C LEU A 102 -6.80 -12.56 2.61
N SER A 103 -6.08 -13.60 2.21
CA SER A 103 -6.60 -14.64 1.32
C SER A 103 -7.47 -15.61 2.09
#